data_AF-A0A850CEB5-F1
#
_entry.id   AF-A0A850CEB5-F1
#
_cell.length_a   1.000
_cell.length_b   1.000
_cell.length_c   1.000
_cell.angle_alpha   90.00
_cell.angle_beta   90.00
_cell.angle_gamma   90.00
#
_symmetry.space_group_name_H-M   'P 1'
#
loop_
_entity.id
_entity.type
_entity.pdbx_description
1 polymer ?
#
loop_
_entity_poly.entity_id
_entity_poly.type
_entity_poly.pdbx_seq_one_letter_code
_entity_poly.pdbx_strand_id
1 'polypeptide(L)'
;MSQRFTVRVGDAVAEAAPDLWGLFIEDLNDALDGGLNAERVRNGDFEFDASEREGFHQLAGWTAEGEVAVRTEDPLHPNNAHYARLTGPAALANGGWDGVAAARGERMRVSLFARADADTAIDVQVAGGAAAAVLEVPQGGWRLVEADLEAAADGRGEL
;
A
#
# COMPACT_ATOMS: atom_id res chain seq x y z
N MET A 1 28.97 -20.02 44.28
CA MET A 1 27.92 -19.85 45.30
C MET A 1 26.61 -20.37 44.72
N SER A 2 25.83 -21.16 45.45
CA SER A 2 24.53 -21.66 45.00
C SER A 2 23.42 -21.01 45.82
N GLN A 3 22.46 -20.37 45.16
CA GLN A 3 21.25 -19.81 45.76
C GLN A 3 20.18 -20.90 45.80
N ARG A 4 19.45 -21.03 46.92
CA ARG A 4 18.33 -21.96 47.06
C ARG A 4 17.03 -21.18 47.20
N PHE A 5 16.13 -21.35 46.24
CA PHE A 5 14.77 -20.78 46.29
C PHE A 5 13.78 -21.83 46.80
N THR A 6 12.81 -21.41 47.62
CA THR A 6 11.68 -22.24 48.06
C THR A 6 10.40 -21.68 47.47
N VAL A 7 9.68 -22.48 46.68
CA VAL A 7 8.39 -22.12 46.06
C VAL A 7 7.26 -22.82 46.82
N ARG A 8 6.20 -22.09 47.15
CA ARG A 8 4.98 -22.63 47.78
C ARG A 8 3.90 -22.81 46.71
N VAL A 9 3.19 -23.94 46.74
CA VAL A 9 2.15 -24.31 45.77
C VAL A 9 0.85 -24.52 46.54
N GLY A 10 -0.27 -23.98 46.03
CA GLY A 10 -1.62 -24.20 46.58
C GLY A 10 -2.24 -23.02 47.34
N ASP A 11 -1.44 -22.01 47.71
CA ASP A 11 -1.88 -20.81 48.43
C ASP A 11 -1.76 -19.57 47.52
N ALA A 12 -2.66 -19.42 46.55
CA ALA A 12 -2.65 -18.25 45.66
C ALA A 12 -2.85 -16.97 46.50
N VAL A 13 -1.88 -16.05 46.42
CA VAL A 13 -1.89 -14.78 47.18
C VAL A 13 -2.45 -13.60 46.38
N ALA A 14 -2.58 -13.76 45.06
CA ALA A 14 -3.18 -12.80 44.14
C ALA A 14 -3.63 -13.52 42.87
N GLU A 15 -4.65 -12.98 42.22
CA GLU A 15 -4.98 -13.34 40.84
C GLU A 15 -4.02 -12.62 39.89
N ALA A 16 -3.54 -13.32 38.87
CA ALA A 16 -2.81 -12.66 37.80
C ALA A 16 -3.77 -11.76 37.02
N ALA A 17 -3.35 -10.52 36.76
CA ALA A 17 -4.15 -9.61 35.97
C ALA A 17 -4.37 -10.18 34.55
N PRO A 18 -5.59 -10.17 34.00
CA PRO A 18 -5.86 -10.73 32.68
C PRO A 18 -5.15 -9.97 31.55
N ASP A 19 -4.79 -8.71 31.80
CA ASP A 19 -4.11 -7.77 30.90
C ASP A 19 -2.61 -7.60 31.24
N LEU A 20 -2.04 -8.56 31.99
CA LEU A 20 -0.62 -8.54 32.36
C LEU A 20 0.32 -8.46 31.13
N TRP A 21 -0.14 -8.93 29.97
CA TRP A 21 0.60 -8.91 28.70
C TRP A 21 -0.25 -8.28 27.61
N GLY A 22 0.34 -7.34 26.88
CA GLY A 22 -0.30 -6.66 25.76
C GLY A 22 0.70 -6.31 24.66
N LEU A 23 0.18 -5.74 23.57
CA LEU A 23 0.98 -5.23 22.46
C LEU A 23 0.97 -3.71 22.49
N PHE A 24 2.15 -3.11 22.31
CA PHE A 24 2.29 -1.70 21.96
C PHE A 24 2.43 -1.62 20.45
N ILE A 25 1.63 -0.75 19.83
CA ILE A 25 1.60 -0.58 18.37
C ILE A 25 1.81 0.90 18.07
N GLU A 26 2.83 1.17 17.28
CA GLU A 26 3.09 2.45 16.62
C GLU A 26 3.54 2.15 15.19
N ASP A 27 3.40 3.11 14.29
CA ASP A 27 4.09 3.00 13.01
C ASP A 27 5.56 3.39 13.18
N LEU A 28 6.39 2.38 13.40
CA LEU A 28 7.83 2.54 13.49
C LEU A 28 8.50 1.46 12.65
N ASN A 29 9.41 1.90 11.77
CA ASN A 29 10.09 1.02 10.81
C ASN A 29 9.10 0.31 9.86
N ASP A 30 8.09 1.04 9.36
CA ASP A 30 7.11 0.53 8.39
C ASP A 30 6.32 -0.68 8.93
N ALA A 31 6.06 -0.68 10.26
CA ALA A 31 5.41 -1.77 10.96
C ALA A 31 3.88 -1.75 10.81
N LEU A 32 3.29 -0.56 10.58
CA LEU A 32 1.90 -0.45 10.16
C LEU A 32 1.83 -0.40 8.64
N ASP A 33 2.24 0.70 8.02
CA ASP A 33 2.28 0.82 6.56
C ASP A 33 3.48 0.05 6.00
N GLY A 34 3.22 -0.99 5.21
CA GLY A 34 4.22 -1.96 4.77
C GLY A 34 4.39 -3.18 5.66
N GLY A 35 3.69 -3.22 6.81
CA GLY A 35 3.72 -4.30 7.77
C GLY A 35 2.33 -4.88 8.03
N LEU A 36 1.69 -4.42 9.12
CA LEU A 36 0.37 -4.92 9.55
C LEU A 36 -0.75 -4.52 8.59
N ASN A 37 -0.66 -3.34 7.98
CA ASN A 37 -1.55 -2.90 6.92
C ASN A 37 -1.29 -3.73 5.66
N ALA A 38 -2.33 -4.33 5.10
CA ALA A 38 -2.21 -5.20 3.92
C ALA A 38 -2.06 -4.43 2.59
N GLU A 39 -2.08 -3.10 2.63
CA GLU A 39 -1.80 -2.26 1.47
C GLU A 39 -0.39 -2.52 0.90
N ARG A 40 -0.31 -2.75 -0.40
CA ARG A 40 0.93 -3.07 -1.11
C ARG A 40 1.49 -1.88 -1.87
N VAL A 41 0.68 -0.87 -2.12
CA VAL A 41 1.06 0.37 -2.80
C VAL A 41 1.61 1.35 -1.77
N ARG A 42 2.86 1.75 -1.95
CA ARG A 42 3.47 2.78 -1.11
C ARG A 42 3.11 4.15 -1.67
N ASN A 43 2.69 5.09 -0.81
CA ASN A 43 2.34 6.46 -1.20
C ASN A 43 1.27 6.50 -2.31
N GLY A 44 0.21 5.71 -2.15
CA GLY A 44 -0.85 5.53 -3.15
C GLY A 44 -1.70 6.78 -3.44
N ASP A 45 -1.66 7.76 -2.54
CA ASP A 45 -2.38 9.03 -2.64
C ASP A 45 -1.45 10.23 -2.97
N PHE A 46 -0.16 9.99 -3.17
CA PHE A 46 0.83 11.00 -3.55
C PHE A 46 1.03 12.12 -2.51
N GLU A 47 0.71 11.88 -1.24
CA GLU A 47 0.76 12.89 -0.16
C GLU A 47 2.10 12.94 0.60
N PHE A 48 3.03 12.03 0.35
CA PHE A 48 4.34 12.05 1.02
C PHE A 48 5.05 13.39 0.83
N ASP A 49 5.50 13.99 1.94
CA ASP A 49 6.13 15.31 1.96
C ASP A 49 7.50 15.31 2.64
N ALA A 50 8.41 16.14 2.12
CA ALA A 50 9.79 16.23 2.62
C ALA A 50 9.88 16.78 4.06
N SER A 51 8.82 17.41 4.57
CA SER A 51 8.74 17.85 5.98
C SER A 51 8.51 16.69 6.96
N GLU A 52 8.03 15.55 6.49
CA GLU A 52 7.74 14.37 7.31
C GLU A 52 8.98 13.47 7.45
N ARG A 53 9.70 13.26 6.35
CA ARG A 53 10.90 12.42 6.30
C ARG A 53 11.80 12.78 5.13
N GLU A 54 13.11 12.74 5.35
CA GLU A 54 14.07 12.94 4.26
C GLU A 54 13.83 11.93 3.12
N GLY A 55 13.78 12.44 1.89
CA GLY A 55 13.50 11.64 0.69
C GLY A 55 12.02 11.41 0.40
N PHE A 56 11.11 11.89 1.25
CA PHE A 56 9.68 11.89 0.92
C PHE A 56 9.35 13.04 -0.03
N HIS A 57 8.54 12.74 -1.04
CA HIS A 57 8.00 13.65 -2.03
C HIS A 57 6.82 12.97 -2.71
N GLN A 58 6.02 13.69 -3.51
CA GLN A 58 4.75 13.17 -4.02
C GLN A 58 4.88 11.91 -4.88
N LEU A 59 6.05 11.68 -5.50
CA LEU A 59 6.35 10.47 -6.28
C LEU A 59 7.29 9.50 -5.55
N ALA A 60 7.52 9.66 -4.25
CA ALA A 60 8.33 8.72 -3.49
C ALA A 60 7.64 7.34 -3.52
N GLY A 61 8.39 6.29 -3.86
CA GLY A 61 7.85 4.95 -4.08
C GLY A 61 7.34 4.69 -5.50
N TRP A 62 7.26 5.71 -6.35
CA TRP A 62 6.85 5.62 -7.74
C TRP A 62 7.99 5.92 -8.71
N THR A 63 8.04 5.19 -9.81
CA THR A 63 8.81 5.54 -11.02
C THR A 63 7.83 5.92 -12.12
N ALA A 64 8.20 6.88 -12.96
CA ALA A 64 7.34 7.43 -14.00
C ALA A 64 8.02 7.36 -15.37
N GLU A 65 7.26 6.96 -16.38
CA GLU A 65 7.66 6.98 -17.78
C GLU A 65 6.68 7.83 -18.59
N GLY A 66 7.17 8.62 -19.54
CA GLY A 66 6.36 9.55 -20.33
C GLY A 66 5.96 10.81 -19.56
N GLU A 67 4.83 11.41 -19.93
CA GLU A 67 4.34 12.63 -19.30
C GLU A 67 3.46 12.31 -18.09
N VAL A 68 4.08 12.36 -16.91
CA VAL A 68 3.43 12.21 -15.61
C VAL A 68 3.65 13.44 -14.77
N ALA A 69 2.60 13.95 -14.12
CA ALA A 69 2.72 15.03 -13.17
C ALA A 69 1.73 14.90 -12.02
N VAL A 70 2.16 15.23 -10.81
CA VAL A 70 1.26 15.36 -9.66
C VAL A 70 0.56 16.72 -9.71
N ARG A 71 -0.74 16.70 -9.43
CA ARG A 71 -1.67 17.82 -9.59
C ARG A 71 -2.61 17.89 -8.39
N THR A 72 -3.27 19.03 -8.22
CA THR A 72 -4.18 19.29 -7.09
C THR A 72 -5.47 20.00 -7.53
N GLU A 73 -5.64 20.25 -8.82
CA GLU A 73 -6.82 20.90 -9.37
C GLU A 73 -8.01 19.93 -9.43
N ASP A 74 -9.19 20.36 -8.97
CA ASP A 74 -10.40 19.52 -8.87
C ASP A 74 -10.12 18.13 -8.26
N PRO A 75 -9.62 18.08 -7.01
CA PRO A 75 -9.15 16.84 -6.40
C PRO A 75 -10.31 15.88 -6.13
N LEU A 76 -9.97 14.61 -5.89
CA LEU A 76 -10.94 13.64 -5.37
C LEU A 76 -11.52 14.10 -4.02
N HIS A 77 -10.64 14.61 -3.14
CA HIS A 77 -11.02 15.11 -1.82
C HIS A 77 -10.09 16.25 -1.39
N PRO A 78 -10.59 17.34 -0.77
CA PRO A 78 -9.75 18.47 -0.39
C PRO A 78 -8.68 18.16 0.67
N ASN A 79 -8.85 17.11 1.47
CA ASN A 79 -7.85 16.71 2.47
C ASN A 79 -6.71 15.84 1.89
N ASN A 80 -6.92 15.20 0.74
CA ASN A 80 -5.92 14.39 0.02
C ASN A 80 -5.99 14.87 -1.43
N ALA A 81 -5.38 16.04 -1.66
CA ALA A 81 -5.59 16.81 -2.87
C ALA A 81 -4.71 16.31 -4.02
N HIS A 82 -3.61 15.63 -3.73
CA HIS A 82 -2.68 15.18 -4.76
C HIS A 82 -3.24 14.01 -5.57
N TYR A 83 -2.95 14.02 -6.87
CA TYR A 83 -3.21 12.92 -7.77
C TYR A 83 -2.20 12.93 -8.93
N ALA A 84 -1.90 11.77 -9.50
CA ALA A 84 -1.13 11.68 -10.72
C ALA A 84 -1.99 11.92 -11.96
N ARG A 85 -1.54 12.84 -12.83
CA ARG A 85 -2.05 13.03 -14.18
C ARG A 85 -1.08 12.42 -15.19
N LEU A 86 -1.59 11.54 -16.03
CA LEU A 86 -0.85 10.90 -17.11
C LEU A 86 -1.34 11.46 -18.46
N THR A 87 -0.42 11.89 -19.32
CA THR A 87 -0.70 12.28 -20.71
C THR A 87 -0.04 11.28 -21.65
N GLY A 88 -0.85 10.49 -22.36
CA GLY A 88 -0.39 9.29 -23.05
C GLY A 88 0.55 9.53 -24.25
N PRO A 89 1.47 8.57 -24.53
CA PRO A 89 1.74 7.36 -23.75
C PRO A 89 2.56 7.66 -22.48
N ALA A 90 2.13 7.12 -21.34
CA ALA A 90 2.76 7.29 -20.03
C ALA A 90 2.49 6.07 -19.14
N ALA A 91 3.36 5.84 -18.15
CA ALA A 91 3.24 4.76 -17.18
C ALA A 91 3.73 5.19 -15.79
N LEU A 92 3.21 4.51 -14.77
CA LEU A 92 3.67 4.59 -13.38
C LEU A 92 3.95 3.17 -12.90
N ALA A 93 5.04 2.97 -12.18
CA ALA A 93 5.30 1.74 -11.46
C ALA A 93 5.55 2.03 -9.99
N ASN A 94 5.00 1.20 -9.09
CA ASN A 94 5.17 1.34 -7.65
C ASN A 94 6.09 0.24 -7.12
N GLY A 95 7.16 0.66 -6.43
CA GLY A 95 8.09 -0.27 -5.77
C GLY A 95 7.49 -1.01 -4.57
N GLY A 96 6.30 -0.62 -4.10
CA GLY A 96 5.70 -1.11 -2.88
C GLY A 96 6.60 -0.88 -1.66
N TRP A 97 6.55 -1.83 -0.73
CA TRP A 97 7.38 -1.86 0.47
C TRP A 97 8.53 -2.87 0.25
N ASP A 98 9.56 -2.43 -0.47
CA ASP A 98 10.69 -3.23 -0.98
C ASP A 98 10.32 -4.30 -2.02
N GLY A 99 9.16 -4.16 -2.66
CA GLY A 99 8.68 -5.03 -3.73
C GLY A 99 7.31 -5.62 -3.42
N VAL A 100 6.52 -5.80 -4.47
CA VAL A 100 5.21 -6.46 -4.43
C VAL A 100 5.41 -7.94 -4.78
N ALA A 101 5.03 -8.83 -3.86
CA ALA A 101 5.05 -10.27 -4.08
C ALA A 101 3.67 -10.79 -4.50
N ALA A 102 3.67 -11.87 -5.27
CA ALA A 102 2.48 -12.63 -5.62
C ALA A 102 2.80 -14.13 -5.55
N ALA A 103 1.96 -14.91 -4.89
CA ALA A 103 2.01 -16.36 -4.94
C ALA A 103 1.02 -16.89 -5.99
N ARG A 104 1.35 -17.97 -6.69
CA ARG A 104 0.45 -18.57 -7.67
C ARG A 104 -0.91 -18.93 -7.04
N GLY A 105 -1.99 -18.48 -7.67
CA GLY A 105 -3.37 -18.67 -7.21
C GLY A 105 -3.81 -17.67 -6.13
N GLU A 106 -2.94 -16.73 -5.74
CA GLU A 106 -3.31 -15.63 -4.86
C GLU A 106 -4.31 -14.71 -5.54
N ARG A 107 -5.42 -14.44 -4.86
CA ARG A 107 -6.43 -13.49 -5.31
C ARG A 107 -6.14 -12.12 -4.73
N MET A 108 -6.17 -11.12 -5.58
CA MET A 108 -5.94 -9.73 -5.25
C MET A 108 -7.07 -8.87 -5.83
N ARG A 109 -7.15 -7.64 -5.34
CA ARG A 109 -7.95 -6.57 -5.96
C ARG A 109 -7.04 -5.38 -6.18
N VAL A 110 -7.05 -4.85 -7.39
CA VAL A 110 -6.52 -3.52 -7.68
C VAL A 110 -7.70 -2.55 -7.76
N SER A 111 -7.55 -1.38 -7.14
CA SER A 111 -8.55 -0.33 -7.21
C SER A 111 -7.91 1.04 -7.12
N LEU A 112 -8.45 2.01 -7.87
CA LEU A 112 -8.09 3.42 -7.74
C LEU A 112 -9.28 4.29 -8.08
N PHE A 113 -9.25 5.53 -7.60
CA PHE A 113 -10.11 6.56 -8.15
C PHE A 113 -9.47 7.13 -9.41
N ALA A 114 -10.23 7.19 -10.49
CA ALA A 114 -9.77 7.72 -11.77
C ALA A 114 -10.82 8.66 -12.40
N ARG A 115 -10.33 9.59 -13.21
CA ARG A 115 -11.13 10.43 -14.11
C ARG A 115 -10.40 10.57 -15.45
N ALA A 116 -11.14 10.75 -16.53
CA ALA A 116 -10.55 10.83 -17.86
C ALA A 116 -11.35 11.78 -18.77
N ASP A 117 -10.63 12.42 -19.69
CA ASP A 117 -11.21 13.33 -20.70
C ASP A 117 -11.81 12.58 -21.90
N ALA A 118 -11.49 11.29 -22.05
CA ALA A 118 -12.07 10.37 -23.02
C ALA A 118 -12.12 8.95 -22.42
N ASP A 119 -12.90 8.07 -23.02
CA ASP A 119 -12.88 6.64 -22.67
C ASP A 119 -11.46 6.09 -22.89
N THR A 120 -10.90 5.48 -21.85
CA THR A 120 -9.55 4.93 -21.86
C THR A 120 -9.47 3.70 -20.95
N ALA A 121 -8.32 3.03 -20.97
CA ALA A 121 -8.05 1.88 -20.13
C ALA A 121 -6.65 1.99 -19.53
N ILE A 122 -6.50 1.47 -18.32
CA ILE A 122 -5.21 1.35 -17.63
C ILE A 122 -4.85 -0.14 -17.59
N ASP A 123 -3.77 -0.51 -18.27
CA ASP A 123 -3.17 -1.82 -18.13
C ASP A 123 -2.43 -1.88 -16.79
N VAL A 124 -2.78 -2.86 -15.95
CA VAL A 124 -2.17 -3.09 -14.64
C VAL A 124 -1.41 -4.40 -14.67
N GLN A 125 -0.17 -4.39 -14.18
CA GLN A 125 0.63 -5.57 -13.90
C GLN A 125 0.96 -5.60 -12.42
N VAL A 126 1.12 -6.78 -11.82
CA VAL A 126 1.48 -6.90 -10.40
C VAL A 126 2.63 -7.88 -10.26
N ALA A 127 3.58 -7.55 -9.39
CA ALA A 127 4.74 -8.36 -9.06
C ALA A 127 5.57 -8.73 -10.31
N GLY A 128 5.80 -7.74 -11.20
CA GLY A 128 6.50 -7.95 -12.47
C GLY A 128 5.71 -8.78 -13.49
N GLY A 129 4.38 -8.68 -13.47
CA GLY A 129 3.49 -9.35 -14.43
C GLY A 129 3.01 -10.74 -14.02
N ALA A 130 3.20 -11.14 -12.76
CA ALA A 130 2.66 -12.40 -12.23
C ALA A 130 1.12 -12.41 -12.20
N ALA A 131 0.52 -11.24 -12.03
CA ALA A 131 -0.91 -11.00 -12.22
C ALA A 131 -1.11 -9.75 -13.10
N ALA A 132 -2.22 -9.68 -13.82
CA ALA A 132 -2.54 -8.53 -14.66
C ALA A 132 -4.06 -8.30 -14.72
N ALA A 133 -4.44 -7.05 -14.94
CA ALA A 133 -5.82 -6.64 -15.14
C ALA A 133 -5.87 -5.43 -16.07
N VAL A 134 -7.06 -5.14 -16.61
CA VAL A 134 -7.34 -3.90 -17.34
C VAL A 134 -8.43 -3.16 -16.58
N LEU A 135 -8.19 -1.90 -16.28
CA LEU A 135 -9.15 -1.01 -15.64
C LEU A 135 -9.73 -0.07 -16.69
N GLU A 136 -10.99 -0.30 -17.06
CA GLU A 136 -11.73 0.60 -17.93
C GLU A 136 -12.05 1.90 -17.19
N VAL A 137 -11.65 3.03 -17.77
CA VAL A 137 -11.89 4.38 -17.24
C VAL A 137 -12.73 5.16 -18.25
N PRO A 138 -14.06 5.17 -18.09
CA PRO A 138 -14.92 5.93 -18.98
C PRO A 138 -14.71 7.44 -18.79
N GLN A 139 -14.97 8.20 -19.83
CA GLN A 139 -14.95 9.66 -19.80
C GLN A 139 -15.82 10.19 -18.65
N GLY A 140 -15.29 11.16 -17.90
CA GLY A 140 -16.02 11.88 -16.87
C GLY A 140 -15.20 12.14 -15.60
N GLY A 141 -15.89 12.54 -14.53
CA GLY A 141 -15.28 12.84 -13.24
C GLY A 141 -14.80 11.61 -12.47
N TRP A 142 -14.28 11.87 -11.27
CA TRP A 142 -13.72 10.86 -10.38
C TRP A 142 -14.72 9.73 -10.10
N ARG A 143 -14.26 8.49 -10.27
CA ARG A 143 -14.99 7.27 -9.90
C ARG A 143 -14.01 6.20 -9.46
N LEU A 144 -14.46 5.31 -8.57
CA LEU A 144 -13.72 4.10 -8.26
C LEU A 144 -13.74 3.17 -9.48
N VAL A 145 -12.58 2.73 -9.92
CA VAL A 145 -12.40 1.63 -10.88
C VAL A 145 -11.62 0.53 -10.17
N GLU A 146 -12.04 -0.71 -10.37
CA GLU A 146 -11.46 -1.87 -9.67
C GLU A 146 -11.53 -3.13 -10.52
N ALA A 147 -10.60 -4.05 -10.27
CA ALA A 147 -10.59 -5.38 -10.86
C ALA A 147 -10.05 -6.40 -9.87
N ASP A 148 -10.69 -7.56 -9.84
CA ASP A 148 -10.16 -8.76 -9.19
C ASP A 148 -9.20 -9.47 -10.16
N LEU A 149 -8.07 -9.92 -9.63
CA LEU A 149 -7.06 -10.65 -10.39
C LEU A 149 -6.51 -11.82 -9.57
N GLU A 150 -6.08 -12.87 -10.29
CA GLU A 150 -5.44 -14.03 -9.70
C GLU A 150 -4.04 -14.18 -10.29
N ALA A 151 -3.04 -14.36 -9.44
CA ALA A 151 -1.67 -14.53 -9.88
C ALA A 151 -1.47 -15.87 -10.61
N ALA A 152 -1.02 -15.81 -11.85
CA ALA A 152 -0.80 -16.97 -12.71
C ALA A 152 0.47 -17.75 -12.32
N ALA A 153 1.42 -17.10 -11.64
CA ALA A 153 2.69 -17.64 -11.21
C ALA A 153 3.15 -16.97 -9.90
N ASP A 154 4.19 -17.53 -9.28
CA ASP A 154 4.92 -16.84 -8.23
C ASP A 154 5.73 -15.68 -8.85
N GLY A 155 5.78 -14.54 -8.17
CA GLY A 155 6.51 -13.36 -8.65
C GLY A 155 6.87 -12.38 -7.54
N ARG A 156 7.85 -11.54 -7.82
CA ARG A 156 8.22 -10.39 -7.00
C ARG A 156 8.73 -9.29 -7.91
N GLY A 157 8.17 -8.09 -7.79
CA GLY A 157 8.54 -6.96 -8.62
C GLY A 157 7.75 -5.71 -8.23
N GLU A 158 7.59 -4.80 -9.17
CA GLU A 158 6.76 -3.61 -8.99
C GLU A 158 5.29 -3.93 -9.30
N LEU A 159 4.39 -3.06 -8.83
CA LEU A 159 3.08 -2.84 -9.44
C LEU A 159 3.29 -1.99 -10.70
#